data_AF-A0A444XJV8-F1
#
_entry.id   AF-A0A444XJV8-F1
#
_cell.length_a   1.000
_cell.length_b   1.000
_cell.length_c   1.000
_cell.angle_alpha   90.00
_cell.angle_beta   90.00
_cell.angle_gamma   90.00
#
_symmetry.space_group_name_H-M   'P 1'
#
loop_
_entity.id
_entity.type
_entity.pdbx_description
1 polymer ?
#
loop_
_entity_poly.entity_id
_entity_poly.type
_entity_poly.pdbx_seq_one_letter_code
_entity_poly.pdbx_strand_id
1 'polypeptide(L)'
;MTGRWRISRVELSHSHPLNPKLSGMFSANRQLSMHVKDLIQQNDQPGIRPSKTYQALANTIGGPANLTFTEKDVRNYISRHLRIFGDETDPKELLKHFSRMKELNPDFFFEIDVDENHSIRNVFWADAWCRAAWEYFGDVVTFDTTYKTNRYDMPFGSFVGVNHYGISTLLGCALLQNEDTHIFAD
;
A
#
# COMPACT_ATOMS: atom_id res chain seq x y z
N MET A 1 1.11 43.66 7.46
CA MET A 1 0.85 43.04 6.14
C MET A 1 -0.41 42.20 6.26
N THR A 2 -1.47 42.50 5.51
CA THR A 2 -2.72 41.73 5.59
C THR A 2 -2.48 40.36 4.97
N GLY A 3 -2.57 39.28 5.77
CA GLY A 3 -2.36 37.89 5.37
C GLY A 3 -3.45 37.35 4.43
N ARG A 4 -3.70 38.04 3.32
CA ARG A 4 -4.68 37.67 2.31
C ARG A 4 -3.98 37.11 1.09
N TRP A 5 -4.40 35.91 0.70
CA TRP A 5 -4.01 35.30 -0.56
C TRP A 5 -4.55 36.11 -1.73
N ARG A 6 -3.73 36.31 -2.77
CA ARG A 6 -4.16 36.86 -4.05
C ARG A 6 -3.69 35.96 -5.19
N ILE A 7 -4.54 35.78 -6.19
CA ILE A 7 -4.16 35.11 -7.44
C ILE A 7 -3.38 36.14 -8.27
N SER A 8 -2.13 35.83 -8.64
CA SER A 8 -1.26 36.74 -9.38
C SER A 8 -1.37 36.61 -10.90
N ARG A 9 -1.78 35.44 -11.40
CA ARG A 9 -1.88 35.15 -12.83
C ARG A 9 -2.90 34.04 -13.09
N VAL A 10 -3.68 34.21 -14.16
CA VAL A 10 -4.56 33.17 -14.73
C VAL A 10 -4.32 33.16 -16.23
N GLU A 11 -4.03 31.98 -16.79
CA GLU A 11 -3.89 31.75 -18.23
C GLU A 11 -5.05 30.87 -18.67
N LEU A 12 -5.89 31.38 -19.57
CA LEU A 12 -7.08 30.68 -20.06
C LEU A 12 -6.88 30.12 -21.46
N SER A 13 -5.76 30.45 -22.13
CA SER A 13 -5.47 29.93 -23.45
C SER A 13 -4.95 28.49 -23.36
N HIS A 14 -5.49 27.63 -24.23
CA HIS A 14 -5.10 26.22 -24.33
C HIS A 14 -4.73 25.91 -25.78
N SER A 15 -3.74 25.05 -25.98
CA SER A 15 -3.34 24.55 -27.32
C SER A 15 -4.21 23.39 -27.82
N HIS A 16 -5.26 23.03 -27.06
CA HIS A 16 -6.15 21.92 -27.38
C HIS A 16 -7.58 22.20 -26.86
N PRO A 17 -8.61 21.55 -27.42
CA PRO A 17 -9.96 21.57 -26.86
C PRO A 17 -9.98 21.02 -25.43
N LEU A 18 -10.77 21.66 -24.57
CA LEU A 18 -11.03 21.15 -23.22
C LEU A 18 -12.24 20.22 -23.25
N ASN A 19 -12.11 19.04 -22.62
CA ASN A 19 -13.22 18.12 -22.43
C ASN A 19 -13.43 17.82 -20.94
N PRO A 20 -14.27 18.61 -20.24
CA PRO A 20 -14.57 18.40 -18.83
C PRO A 20 -15.11 17.00 -18.50
N LYS A 21 -15.70 16.29 -19.48
CA LYS A 21 -16.19 14.92 -19.27
C LYS A 21 -15.08 13.91 -18.99
N LEU A 22 -13.83 14.22 -19.37
CA LEU A 22 -12.66 13.39 -19.09
C LEU A 22 -12.00 13.74 -17.75
N SER A 23 -12.52 14.73 -17.01
CA SER A 23 -11.94 15.15 -15.72
C SER A 23 -11.83 14.00 -14.71
N GLY A 24 -12.77 13.04 -14.73
CA GLY A 24 -12.75 11.82 -13.92
C GLY A 24 -11.59 10.86 -14.23
N MET A 25 -10.85 11.03 -15.34
CA MET A 25 -9.62 10.26 -15.58
C MET A 25 -8.48 10.68 -14.65
N PHE A 26 -8.53 11.90 -14.09
CA PHE A 26 -7.57 12.36 -13.10
C PHE A 26 -8.00 11.94 -11.69
N SER A 27 -7.10 11.29 -10.95
CA SER A 27 -7.39 10.80 -9.60
C SER A 27 -7.85 11.90 -8.64
N ALA A 28 -7.29 13.10 -8.77
CA ALA A 28 -7.65 14.26 -7.93
C ALA A 28 -9.12 14.69 -8.07
N ASN A 29 -9.75 14.38 -9.20
CA ASN A 29 -11.15 14.72 -9.48
C ASN A 29 -12.10 13.55 -9.20
N ARG A 30 -11.58 12.37 -8.84
CA ARG A 30 -12.39 11.19 -8.52
C ARG A 30 -12.75 11.16 -7.05
N GLN A 31 -14.01 10.93 -6.76
CA GLN A 31 -14.48 10.79 -5.39
C GLN A 31 -15.62 9.79 -5.31
N LEU A 32 -15.56 8.94 -4.28
CA LEU A 32 -16.67 8.11 -3.85
C LEU A 32 -17.51 8.92 -2.86
N SER A 33 -18.78 9.14 -3.18
CA SER A 33 -19.73 9.75 -2.24
C SER A 33 -19.99 8.81 -1.05
N MET A 34 -20.49 9.34 0.06
CA MET A 34 -20.82 8.51 1.23
C MET A 34 -21.83 7.41 0.89
N HIS A 35 -22.89 7.75 0.16
CA HIS A 35 -23.88 6.78 -0.30
C HIS A 35 -23.26 5.63 -1.13
N VAL A 36 -22.33 5.96 -2.02
CA VAL A 36 -21.62 4.95 -2.82
C VAL A 36 -20.74 4.06 -1.93
N LYS A 37 -20.05 4.64 -0.95
CA LYS A 37 -19.23 3.89 0.00
C LYS A 37 -20.07 2.89 0.81
N ASP A 38 -21.24 3.31 1.29
CA ASP A 38 -22.17 2.45 2.03
C ASP A 38 -22.64 1.27 1.18
N LEU A 39 -23.00 1.53 -0.09
CA LEU A 39 -23.39 0.48 -1.04
C LEU A 39 -22.23 -0.47 -1.36
N ILE A 40 -21.00 0.03 -1.46
CA ILE A 40 -19.81 -0.82 -1.65
C ILE A 40 -19.64 -1.74 -0.44
N GLN A 41 -19.80 -1.22 0.78
CA GLN A 41 -19.70 -1.99 2.01
C GLN A 41 -20.78 -3.06 2.12
N GLN A 42 -22.04 -2.71 1.85
CA GLN A 42 -23.16 -3.66 1.86
C GLN A 42 -22.97 -4.79 0.84
N ASN A 43 -22.34 -4.52 -0.30
CA ASN A 43 -22.06 -5.53 -1.32
C ASN A 43 -20.82 -6.37 -1.00
N ASP A 44 -19.81 -5.82 -0.33
CA ASP A 44 -18.62 -6.57 0.07
C ASP A 44 -18.92 -7.54 1.23
N GLN A 45 -19.85 -7.22 2.14
CA GLN A 45 -20.27 -8.11 3.24
C GLN A 45 -20.65 -9.53 2.79
N PRO A 46 -21.52 -9.74 1.77
CA PRO A 46 -21.80 -11.07 1.21
C PRO A 46 -20.74 -11.56 0.20
N GLY A 47 -19.62 -10.84 0.02
CA GLY A 47 -18.52 -11.22 -0.86
C GLY A 47 -18.75 -10.94 -2.35
N ILE A 48 -19.62 -9.98 -2.71
CA ILE A 48 -19.84 -9.63 -4.12
C ILE A 48 -18.57 -9.07 -4.72
N ARG A 49 -18.21 -9.57 -5.91
CA ARG A 49 -16.99 -9.14 -6.60
C ARG A 49 -17.02 -7.62 -6.86
N PRO A 50 -15.93 -6.88 -6.61
CA PRO A 50 -15.86 -5.44 -6.83
C PRO A 50 -16.30 -4.98 -8.24
N SER A 51 -16.01 -5.79 -9.26
CA SER A 51 -16.42 -5.52 -10.64
C SER A 51 -17.94 -5.57 -10.83
N LYS A 52 -18.64 -6.46 -10.11
CA LYS A 52 -20.10 -6.54 -10.12
C LYS A 52 -20.73 -5.37 -9.38
N THR A 53 -20.16 -4.99 -8.24
CA THR A 53 -20.55 -3.78 -7.50
C THR A 53 -20.41 -2.53 -8.38
N TYR A 54 -19.28 -2.38 -9.07
CA TYR A 54 -19.06 -1.27 -10.01
C TYR A 54 -20.07 -1.27 -11.16
N GLN A 55 -20.32 -2.43 -11.80
CA GLN A 55 -21.31 -2.54 -12.87
C GLN A 55 -22.72 -2.16 -12.41
N ALA A 56 -23.13 -2.59 -11.21
CA ALA A 56 -24.42 -2.23 -10.64
C ALA A 56 -24.54 -0.71 -10.43
N LEU A 57 -23.51 -0.09 -9.85
CA LEU A 57 -23.44 1.37 -9.63
C LEU A 57 -23.40 2.16 -10.95
N ALA A 58 -22.76 1.62 -11.99
CA ALA A 58 -22.78 2.22 -13.32
C ALA A 58 -24.18 2.15 -13.93
N ASN A 59 -24.85 0.99 -13.81
CA ASN A 59 -26.18 0.78 -14.39
C ASN A 59 -27.24 1.69 -13.77
N THR A 60 -27.18 1.97 -12.47
CA THR A 60 -28.16 2.85 -11.79
C THR A 60 -28.12 4.30 -12.29
N ILE A 61 -27.00 4.74 -12.86
CA ILE A 61 -26.82 6.10 -13.37
C ILE A 61 -26.70 6.18 -14.90
N GLY A 62 -27.07 5.10 -15.60
CA GLY A 62 -27.08 5.08 -17.07
C GLY A 62 -25.73 4.84 -17.73
N GLY A 63 -24.74 4.34 -16.98
CA GLY A 63 -23.51 3.78 -17.50
C GLY A 63 -22.23 4.34 -16.87
N PRO A 64 -21.06 3.74 -17.20
CA PRO A 64 -19.76 4.10 -16.62
C PRO A 64 -19.33 5.54 -16.87
N ALA A 65 -19.76 6.14 -18.00
CA ALA A 65 -19.39 7.50 -18.38
C ALA A 65 -19.99 8.58 -17.45
N ASN A 66 -21.02 8.22 -16.68
CA ASN A 66 -21.67 9.13 -15.72
C ASN A 66 -21.10 8.98 -14.30
N LEU A 67 -20.16 8.05 -14.09
CA LEU A 67 -19.49 7.87 -12.80
C LEU A 67 -18.34 8.85 -12.64
N THR A 68 -18.22 9.41 -11.44
CA THR A 68 -17.05 10.19 -11.01
C THR A 68 -15.88 9.32 -10.57
N PHE A 69 -16.01 8.00 -10.63
CA PHE A 69 -15.02 7.03 -10.15
C PHE A 69 -14.94 5.79 -11.05
N THR A 70 -13.86 5.04 -10.91
CA THR A 70 -13.58 3.83 -11.68
C THR A 70 -13.73 2.57 -10.84
N GLU A 71 -13.75 1.40 -11.49
CA GLU A 71 -13.71 0.11 -10.80
C GLU A 71 -12.48 -0.01 -9.90
N LYS A 72 -11.35 0.58 -10.30
CA LYS A 72 -10.12 0.60 -9.50
C LYS A 72 -10.35 1.33 -8.17
N ASP A 73 -11.14 2.40 -8.16
CA ASP A 73 -11.44 3.14 -6.94
C ASP A 73 -12.33 2.32 -5.99
N VAL A 74 -13.28 1.55 -6.51
CA VAL A 74 -14.08 0.58 -5.72
C VAL A 74 -13.18 -0.49 -5.10
N ARG A 75 -12.29 -1.09 -5.91
CA ARG A 75 -11.32 -2.07 -5.42
C ARG A 75 -10.40 -1.48 -4.36
N ASN A 76 -9.88 -0.28 -4.59
CA ASN A 76 -9.02 0.43 -3.64
C ASN A 76 -9.77 0.74 -2.33
N TYR A 77 -11.05 1.12 -2.41
CA TYR A 77 -11.87 1.36 -1.23
C TYR A 77 -12.04 0.07 -0.42
N ILE A 78 -12.47 -1.02 -1.06
CA ILE A 78 -12.63 -2.33 -0.41
C ILE A 78 -11.31 -2.79 0.22
N SER A 79 -10.21 -2.76 -0.54
CA SER A 79 -8.90 -3.12 -0.02
C SER A 79 -8.51 -2.25 1.17
N ARG A 80 -8.55 -0.92 1.06
CA ARG A 80 -8.05 -0.03 2.13
C ARG A 80 -8.96 0.08 3.35
N HIS A 81 -10.28 0.02 3.14
CA HIS A 81 -11.29 0.44 4.11
C HIS A 81 -12.21 -0.68 4.59
N LEU A 82 -12.21 -1.87 3.96
CA LEU A 82 -13.12 -2.97 4.36
C LEU A 82 -12.35 -4.25 4.65
N ARG A 83 -11.38 -4.63 3.81
CA ARG A 83 -10.57 -5.84 3.99
C ARG A 83 -9.41 -5.66 4.93
N ILE A 84 -8.91 -4.44 5.08
CA ILE A 84 -7.92 -4.13 6.09
C ILE A 84 -8.57 -3.37 7.28
N PHE A 85 -9.90 -3.15 7.27
CA PHE A 85 -10.65 -2.71 8.46
C PHE A 85 -11.32 -3.89 9.19
N GLY A 86 -11.02 -5.12 8.79
CA GLY A 86 -11.23 -6.29 9.64
C GLY A 86 -10.14 -6.31 10.69
N ASP A 87 -10.37 -5.56 11.75
CA ASP A 87 -9.56 -5.42 12.95
C ASP A 87 -8.10 -5.00 12.73
N GLU A 88 -7.49 -4.63 13.85
CA GLU A 88 -6.06 -4.44 14.05
C GLU A 88 -5.24 -5.40 13.18
N THR A 89 -4.02 -5.02 12.77
CA THR A 89 -3.06 -6.05 12.33
C THR A 89 -2.78 -6.91 13.56
N ASP A 90 -3.63 -7.88 13.85
CA ASP A 90 -3.47 -8.76 15.00
C ASP A 90 -2.08 -9.38 14.81
N PRO A 91 -1.11 -9.10 15.68
CA PRO A 91 0.21 -9.71 15.59
C PRO A 91 0.10 -11.22 15.48
N LYS A 92 -0.98 -11.83 15.99
CA LYS A 92 -1.27 -13.26 15.86
C LYS A 92 -1.55 -13.68 14.42
N GLU A 93 -2.27 -12.90 13.62
CA GLU A 93 -2.55 -13.25 12.22
C GLU A 93 -1.30 -13.09 11.35
N LEU A 94 -0.48 -12.06 11.59
CA LEU A 94 0.82 -11.94 10.91
C LEU A 94 1.77 -13.07 11.33
N LEU A 95 1.85 -13.36 12.63
CA LEU A 95 2.63 -14.48 13.16
C LEU A 95 2.19 -15.80 12.56
N LYS A 96 0.89 -16.07 12.48
CA LYS A 96 0.31 -17.28 11.88
C LYS A 96 0.64 -17.37 10.39
N HIS A 97 0.58 -16.25 9.66
CA HIS A 97 0.97 -16.21 8.25
C HIS A 97 2.44 -16.58 8.06
N PHE A 98 3.35 -15.95 8.80
CA PHE A 98 4.79 -16.22 8.70
C PHE A 98 5.18 -17.59 9.24
N SER A 99 4.49 -18.09 10.27
CA SER A 99 4.66 -19.46 10.76
C SER A 99 4.30 -20.47 9.68
N ARG A 100 3.17 -20.26 8.97
CA ARG A 100 2.80 -21.09 7.81
C ARG A 100 3.83 -21.01 6.69
N MET A 101 4.39 -19.83 6.40
CA MET A 101 5.45 -19.68 5.40
C MET A 101 6.71 -20.46 5.79
N LYS A 102 7.08 -20.45 7.08
CA LYS A 102 8.19 -21.23 7.64
C LYS A 102 7.94 -22.74 7.58
N GLU A 103 6.71 -23.18 7.83
CA GLU A 103 6.32 -24.59 7.70
C GLU A 103 6.42 -25.09 6.25
N LEU A 104 5.97 -24.26 5.29
CA LEU A 104 6.04 -24.58 3.86
C LEU A 104 7.46 -24.53 3.31
N ASN A 105 8.29 -23.64 3.85
CA ASN A 105 9.66 -23.46 3.45
C ASN A 105 10.54 -23.27 4.71
N PRO A 106 11.25 -24.32 5.17
CA PRO A 106 12.13 -24.24 6.33
C PRO A 106 13.23 -23.19 6.20
N ASP A 107 13.56 -22.77 4.97
CA ASP A 107 14.54 -21.73 4.72
C ASP A 107 13.96 -20.31 4.78
N PHE A 108 12.64 -20.13 4.82
CA PHE A 108 12.05 -18.83 5.17
C PHE A 108 12.50 -18.42 6.58
N PHE A 109 12.80 -17.16 6.82
CA PHE A 109 13.14 -16.62 8.13
C PHE A 109 12.30 -15.38 8.40
N PHE A 110 11.86 -15.21 9.65
CA PHE A 110 11.19 -14.01 10.09
C PHE A 110 11.39 -13.79 11.57
N GLU A 111 11.26 -12.54 11.99
CA GLU A 111 11.26 -12.12 13.38
C GLU A 111 10.24 -10.99 13.55
N ILE A 112 9.48 -11.02 14.65
CA ILE A 112 8.45 -10.04 14.96
C ILE A 112 8.70 -9.54 16.38
N ASP A 113 8.95 -8.25 16.52
CA ASP A 113 9.01 -7.52 17.78
C ASP A 113 7.64 -6.88 18.04
N VAL A 114 7.11 -7.11 19.24
CA VAL A 114 5.85 -6.54 19.74
C VAL A 114 6.10 -5.72 20.99
N ASP A 115 5.36 -4.64 21.16
CA ASP A 115 5.41 -3.82 22.38
C ASP A 115 4.60 -4.40 23.55
N GLU A 116 4.65 -3.69 24.67
CA GLU A 116 3.92 -4.00 25.90
C GLU A 116 2.40 -4.01 25.72
N ASN A 117 1.88 -3.31 24.70
CA ASN A 117 0.47 -3.27 24.34
C ASN A 117 0.09 -4.34 23.31
N HIS A 118 0.98 -5.31 23.05
CA HIS A 118 0.83 -6.32 22.01
C HIS A 118 0.63 -5.73 20.61
N SER A 119 1.21 -4.56 20.32
CA SER A 119 1.25 -3.98 18.99
C SER A 119 2.58 -4.28 18.32
N ILE A 120 2.57 -4.51 17.00
CA ILE A 120 3.78 -4.79 16.24
C ILE A 120 4.67 -3.54 16.22
N ARG A 121 5.93 -3.68 16.65
CA ARG A 121 6.95 -2.64 16.53
C ARG A 121 7.79 -2.84 15.29
N ASN A 122 8.41 -4.02 15.16
CA ASN A 122 9.31 -4.30 14.05
C ASN A 122 9.02 -5.69 13.51
N VAL A 123 9.18 -5.85 12.21
CA VAL A 123 9.03 -7.12 11.51
C VAL A 123 10.19 -7.25 10.55
N PHE A 124 10.95 -8.33 10.63
CA PHE A 124 11.94 -8.69 9.62
C PHE A 124 11.56 -10.00 8.97
N TRP A 125 11.81 -10.13 7.66
CA TRP A 125 11.72 -11.43 6.99
C TRP A 125 12.67 -11.53 5.80
N ALA A 126 13.08 -12.77 5.53
CA ALA A 126 13.87 -13.16 4.36
C ALA A 126 13.38 -14.52 3.89
N ASP A 127 13.01 -14.63 2.61
CA ASP A 127 12.68 -15.94 2.05
C ASP A 127 13.94 -16.77 1.76
N ALA A 128 13.75 -18.03 1.35
CA ALA A 128 14.87 -18.93 1.06
C ALA A 128 15.83 -18.37 0.01
N TRP A 129 15.30 -17.64 -0.99
CA TRP A 129 16.12 -17.05 -2.03
C TRP A 129 16.92 -15.86 -1.49
N CYS A 130 16.30 -14.99 -0.70
CA CYS A 130 16.97 -13.88 -0.03
C CYS A 130 18.12 -14.36 0.85
N ARG A 131 17.91 -15.45 1.62
CA ARG A 131 18.96 -16.03 2.46
C ARG A 131 20.08 -16.68 1.66
N ALA A 132 19.74 -17.41 0.59
CA ALA A 132 20.75 -17.94 -0.32
C ALA A 132 21.54 -16.80 -0.99
N ALA A 133 20.87 -15.74 -1.42
CA ALA A 133 21.51 -14.56 -2.00
C ALA A 133 22.43 -13.86 -0.99
N TRP A 134 22.07 -13.80 0.28
CA TRP A 134 22.91 -13.25 1.34
C TRP A 134 24.24 -14.01 1.47
N GLU A 135 24.24 -15.34 1.32
CA GLU A 135 25.48 -16.14 1.39
C GLU A 135 26.49 -15.79 0.29
N TYR A 136 26.02 -15.35 -0.89
CA TYR A 136 26.89 -15.01 -2.03
C TYR A 136 27.15 -13.50 -2.17
N PHE A 137 26.21 -12.65 -1.77
CA PHE A 137 26.18 -11.21 -2.09
C PHE A 137 25.93 -10.31 -0.87
N GLY A 138 26.08 -10.85 0.34
CA GLY A 138 25.95 -10.11 1.62
C GLY A 138 27.21 -9.35 2.03
N ASP A 139 28.23 -9.28 1.17
CA ASP A 139 29.48 -8.56 1.40
C ASP A 139 29.30 -7.04 1.32
N VAL A 140 28.41 -6.57 0.44
CA VAL A 140 28.00 -5.17 0.34
C VAL A 140 26.48 -5.08 0.32
N VAL A 141 25.91 -4.49 1.37
CA VAL A 141 24.47 -4.35 1.54
C VAL A 141 24.11 -2.88 1.64
N THR A 142 23.12 -2.50 0.85
CA THR A 142 22.42 -1.21 0.98
C THR A 142 21.10 -1.43 1.70
N PHE A 143 20.81 -0.56 2.66
CA PHE A 143 19.54 -0.53 3.35
C PHE A 143 18.81 0.76 2.98
N ASP A 144 17.58 0.62 2.51
CA ASP A 144 16.77 1.75 2.05
C ASP A 144 15.36 1.67 2.61
N THR A 145 14.93 2.74 3.27
CA THR A 145 13.57 2.95 3.80
C THR A 145 12.74 3.94 2.98
N THR A 146 13.24 4.40 1.81
CA THR A 146 12.56 5.48 1.05
C THR A 146 11.19 5.10 0.48
N TYR A 147 10.80 3.82 0.53
CA TYR A 147 9.41 3.42 0.25
C TYR A 147 8.48 3.89 1.37
N LYS A 148 7.93 5.11 1.16
CA LYS A 148 6.98 5.78 2.05
C LYS A 148 5.85 4.88 2.55
N THR A 149 5.80 4.81 3.88
CA THR A 149 4.66 4.59 4.79
C THR A 149 3.51 3.74 4.25
N ASN A 150 3.43 2.52 4.78
CA ASN A 150 2.18 1.80 4.82
C ASN A 150 1.14 2.60 5.66
N ARG A 151 -0.13 2.21 5.65
CA ARG A 151 -1.19 2.93 6.40
C ARG A 151 -0.99 2.95 7.93
N TYR A 152 -0.01 2.22 8.43
CA TYR A 152 0.37 2.14 9.84
C TYR A 152 1.55 3.07 10.16
N ASP A 153 1.93 3.92 9.21
CA ASP A 153 3.06 4.85 9.32
C ASP A 153 4.40 4.15 9.59
N MET A 154 4.47 2.84 9.35
CA MET A 154 5.69 2.05 9.50
C MET A 154 6.54 2.16 8.22
N PRO A 155 7.80 2.61 8.31
CA PRO A 155 8.74 2.56 7.19
C PRO A 155 8.94 1.12 6.73
N PHE A 156 8.94 0.93 5.41
CA PHE A 156 9.35 -0.33 4.81
C PHE A 156 10.83 -0.25 4.47
N GLY A 157 11.64 -1.08 5.11
CA GLY A 157 13.06 -1.22 4.84
C GLY A 157 13.34 -2.38 3.89
N SER A 158 14.16 -2.14 2.86
CA SER A 158 14.68 -3.19 1.99
C SER A 158 16.18 -3.35 2.17
N PHE A 159 16.63 -4.59 2.28
CA PHE A 159 18.06 -4.94 2.28
C PHE A 159 18.42 -5.43 0.90
N VAL A 160 19.31 -4.71 0.21
CA VAL A 160 19.64 -4.94 -1.20
C VAL A 160 21.15 -5.03 -1.36
N GLY A 161 21.62 -6.18 -1.84
CA GLY A 161 23.00 -6.39 -2.27
C GLY A 161 23.15 -6.22 -3.79
N VAL A 162 24.33 -6.55 -4.29
CA VAL A 162 24.65 -6.49 -5.72
C VAL A 162 25.25 -7.82 -6.14
N ASN A 163 24.65 -8.49 -7.14
CA ASN A 163 25.21 -9.74 -7.64
C ASN A 163 26.43 -9.49 -8.56
N HIS A 164 27.06 -10.56 -9.02
CA HIS A 164 28.25 -10.50 -9.89
C HIS A 164 28.03 -9.83 -11.26
N TYR A 165 26.78 -9.56 -11.64
CA TYR A 165 26.43 -8.80 -12.84
C TYR A 165 26.15 -7.31 -12.56
N GLY A 166 26.33 -6.85 -11.32
CA GLY A 166 25.99 -5.47 -10.94
C GLY A 166 24.48 -5.24 -10.75
N ILE A 167 23.68 -6.30 -10.61
CA ILE A 167 22.22 -6.20 -10.48
C ILE A 167 21.81 -6.21 -9.01
N SER A 168 20.96 -5.26 -8.63
CA SER A 168 20.34 -5.19 -7.31
C SER A 168 19.62 -6.49 -6.98
N THR A 169 19.97 -7.07 -5.85
CA THR A 169 19.49 -8.38 -5.39
C THR A 169 18.91 -8.22 -4.00
N LEU A 170 17.62 -8.55 -3.82
CA LEU A 170 16.96 -8.44 -2.53
C LEU A 170 17.49 -9.50 -1.57
N LEU A 171 17.85 -9.09 -0.36
CA LEU A 171 18.41 -9.96 0.68
C LEU A 171 17.50 -10.08 1.91
N GLY A 172 16.47 -9.24 1.99
CA GLY A 172 15.50 -9.25 3.08
C GLY A 172 14.69 -7.96 3.11
N CYS A 173 13.67 -7.96 3.96
CA CYS A 173 12.76 -6.83 4.14
C CYS A 173 12.45 -6.62 5.61
N ALA A 174 12.10 -5.38 5.96
CA ALA A 174 11.63 -5.01 7.28
C ALA A 174 10.43 -4.06 7.23
N LEU A 175 9.58 -4.12 8.24
CA LEU A 175 8.67 -3.05 8.64
C LEU A 175 9.13 -2.55 10.00
N LEU A 176 9.33 -1.25 10.14
CA LEU A 176 9.90 -0.65 11.36
C LEU A 176 8.91 0.29 12.03
N GLN A 177 9.04 0.48 13.35
CA GLN A 177 8.19 1.43 14.06
C GLN A 177 8.57 2.88 13.73
N ASN A 178 9.87 3.17 13.68
CA ASN A 178 10.45 4.49 13.41
C ASN A 178 11.79 4.34 12.66
N GLU A 179 12.21 5.41 11.95
CA GLU A 179 13.54 5.52 11.32
C GLU A 179 14.62 6.00 12.30
N ASP A 180 14.62 5.52 13.55
CA ASP A 180 15.63 5.95 14.53
C ASP A 180 16.96 5.23 14.29
N THR A 181 18.02 6.00 14.03
CA THR A 181 19.38 5.51 13.76
C THR A 181 19.95 4.58 14.84
N HIS A 182 19.44 4.66 16.07
CA HIS A 182 19.82 3.78 17.18
C HIS A 182 19.33 2.32 17.05
N ILE A 183 18.41 2.02 16.14
CA ILE A 183 17.92 0.65 15.87
C ILE A 183 18.90 -0.12 14.97
N PHE A 184 19.81 0.59 14.30
CA PHE A 184 20.69 0.03 13.25
C PHE A 184 22.17 -0.02 13.64
N ALA A 185 22.51 0.34 14.87
CA ALA A 185 23.89 0.42 15.34
C ALA A 185 24.15 -0.62 16.43
N ASP A 186 24.83 -1.70 16.06
CA ASP A 186 25.74 -2.46 16.93
C ASP A 186 27.18 -2.25 16.45
#